data_AF-A0A7V7B203-F1
#
_entry.id   AF-A0A7V7B203-F1
#
_cell.length_a   1.000
_cell.length_b   1.000
_cell.length_c   1.000
_cell.angle_alpha   90.00
_cell.angle_beta   90.00
_cell.angle_gamma   90.00
#
_symmetry.space_group_name_H-M   'P 1'
#
loop_
_entity.id
_entity.type
_entity.pdbx_description
1 polymer ?
#
loop_
_entity_poly.entity_id
_entity_poly.type
_entity_poly.pdbx_seq_one_letter_code
_entity_poly.pdbx_strand_id
1 'polypeptide(L)'
;MEGGQPTGIYEAFARSDRRELVGMKNILKTIWKLAIILTSTALIWFLLGSTAFFQRFYFDLVEFAYFISVWVPTLVLMITFIFLIKKGWIPRNLILQVVITIIILIVSISVSTALFKNTTLYGWIIKQTRIDYVQVTDDGKYEYQLALTNLFQRNSYARLLVTDVSTDDEMIIPIKIRTKEISGITVPSKTVPKREEPPLPSFVWCTLNATDKEAIYMFTTTKYLKESIEMFEINMDKKKAKRIN
;
A
#
# COMPACT_ATOMS: atom_id res chain seq x y z
N MET A 1 -41.22 -72.75 13.40
CA MET A 1 -41.30 -71.60 14.32
C MET A 1 -40.34 -70.55 13.84
N GLU A 2 -40.96 -69.51 13.29
CA GLU A 2 -40.52 -68.11 13.13
C GLU A 2 -39.06 -67.82 12.79
N GLY A 3 -38.83 -67.62 11.49
CA GLY A 3 -37.77 -66.74 11.02
C GLY A 3 -38.07 -65.31 11.46
N GLY A 4 -37.33 -64.83 12.46
CA GLY A 4 -37.40 -63.45 12.91
C GLY A 4 -37.04 -62.50 11.77
N GLN A 5 -37.98 -61.63 11.39
CA GLN A 5 -37.74 -60.54 10.45
C GLN A 5 -36.60 -59.66 10.96
N PRO A 6 -35.58 -59.33 10.14
CA PRO A 6 -34.58 -58.36 10.53
C PRO A 6 -35.22 -56.98 10.66
N THR A 7 -35.02 -56.45 11.86
CA THR A 7 -35.41 -55.17 12.42
C THR A 7 -35.16 -53.96 11.50
N GLY A 8 -36.21 -53.50 10.82
CA GLY A 8 -36.17 -52.29 9.97
C GLY A 8 -35.75 -51.00 10.70
N ILE A 9 -35.85 -50.95 12.03
CA ILE A 9 -35.46 -49.78 12.85
C ILE A 9 -33.93 -49.62 12.91
N TYR A 10 -33.17 -50.71 13.08
CA TYR A 10 -31.71 -50.64 13.13
C TYR A 10 -31.12 -50.30 11.75
N GLU A 11 -31.71 -50.82 10.68
CA GLU A 11 -31.32 -50.43 9.32
C GLU A 11 -31.67 -48.96 9.01
N ALA A 12 -32.82 -48.47 9.48
CA ALA A 12 -33.20 -47.07 9.32
C ALA A 12 -32.25 -46.14 10.08
N PHE A 13 -31.87 -46.50 11.31
CA PHE A 13 -30.92 -45.73 12.12
C PHE A 13 -29.52 -45.70 11.48
N ALA A 14 -29.01 -46.84 11.01
CA ALA A 14 -27.73 -46.92 10.31
C ALA A 14 -27.73 -46.17 8.96
N ARG A 15 -28.86 -46.11 8.25
CA ARG A 15 -29.00 -45.28 7.03
C ARG A 15 -29.10 -43.77 7.34
N SER A 16 -29.63 -43.39 8.50
CA SER A 16 -29.67 -41.98 8.94
C SER A 16 -28.27 -41.48 9.26
N ASP A 17 -27.54 -42.22 10.10
CA ASP A 17 -26.16 -41.90 10.51
C ASP A 17 -25.20 -41.82 9.30
N ARG A 18 -25.36 -42.74 8.34
CA ARG A 18 -24.57 -42.72 7.10
C ARG A 18 -24.90 -41.51 6.20
N ARG A 19 -26.14 -41.01 6.19
CA ARG A 19 -26.52 -39.80 5.43
C ARG A 19 -25.98 -38.53 6.09
N GLU A 20 -26.05 -38.44 7.41
CA GLU A 20 -25.47 -37.32 8.18
C GLU A 20 -23.96 -37.23 7.98
N LEU A 21 -23.25 -38.37 8.01
CA LEU A 21 -21.81 -38.44 7.73
C LEU A 21 -21.44 -37.97 6.31
N VAL A 22 -22.27 -38.24 5.31
CA VAL A 22 -22.03 -37.78 3.93
C VAL A 22 -22.31 -36.29 3.79
N GLY A 23 -23.40 -35.79 4.40
CA GLY A 23 -23.73 -34.36 4.45
C GLY A 23 -22.63 -33.54 5.14
N MET A 24 -22.17 -34.00 6.30
CA MET A 24 -21.13 -33.32 7.07
C MET A 24 -19.80 -33.27 6.33
N LYS A 25 -19.41 -34.34 5.61
CA LYS A 25 -18.21 -34.35 4.75
C LYS A 25 -18.29 -33.33 3.62
N ASN A 26 -19.47 -33.14 3.03
CA ASN A 26 -19.65 -32.15 1.96
C ASN A 26 -19.55 -30.73 2.50
N ILE A 27 -20.15 -30.45 3.67
CA ILE A 27 -20.03 -29.16 4.36
C ILE A 27 -18.56 -28.87 4.68
N LEU A 28 -17.83 -29.86 5.23
CA LEU A 28 -16.42 -29.75 5.56
C LEU A 28 -15.58 -29.35 4.35
N LYS A 29 -15.77 -30.06 3.23
CA LYS A 29 -15.07 -29.77 1.96
C LYS A 29 -15.38 -28.37 1.46
N THR A 30 -16.62 -27.91 1.60
CA THR A 30 -17.01 -26.55 1.21
C THR A 30 -16.31 -25.50 2.08
N ILE A 31 -16.28 -25.68 3.40
CA ILE A 31 -15.57 -24.78 4.32
C ILE A 31 -14.09 -24.69 3.95
N TRP A 32 -13.45 -25.82 3.69
CA TRP A 32 -12.04 -25.85 3.33
C TRP A 32 -11.76 -25.16 1.98
N LYS A 33 -12.65 -25.33 0.99
CA LYS A 33 -12.56 -24.59 -0.28
C LYS A 33 -12.65 -23.07 -0.05
N LEU A 34 -13.59 -22.62 0.78
CA LEU A 34 -13.72 -21.20 1.11
C LEU A 34 -12.49 -20.65 1.83
N ALA A 35 -11.92 -21.41 2.76
CA ALA A 35 -10.67 -21.05 3.45
C ALA A 35 -9.51 -20.85 2.45
N ILE A 36 -9.35 -21.77 1.49
CA ILE A 36 -8.34 -21.63 0.42
C ILE A 36 -8.58 -20.39 -0.42
N ILE A 37 -9.83 -20.12 -0.83
CA ILE A 37 -10.17 -18.93 -1.63
C ILE A 37 -9.81 -17.65 -0.87
N LEU A 38 -10.17 -17.57 0.42
CA LEU A 38 -9.87 -16.43 1.28
C LEU A 38 -8.36 -16.19 1.38
N THR A 39 -7.59 -17.24 1.74
CA THR A 39 -6.14 -17.14 1.88
C THR A 39 -5.46 -16.84 0.54
N SER A 40 -5.96 -17.39 -0.57
CA SER A 40 -5.45 -17.09 -1.92
C SER A 40 -5.67 -15.63 -2.29
N THR A 41 -6.87 -15.10 -2.01
CA THR A 41 -7.20 -13.70 -2.26
C THR A 41 -6.30 -12.77 -1.43
N ALA A 42 -6.11 -13.09 -0.15
CA ALA A 42 -5.23 -12.34 0.74
C ALA A 42 -3.77 -12.39 0.27
N LEU A 43 -3.29 -13.54 -0.20
CA LEU A 43 -1.92 -13.70 -0.70
C LEU A 43 -1.70 -12.92 -2.00
N ILE A 44 -2.66 -12.94 -2.92
CA ILE A 44 -2.61 -12.14 -4.16
C ILE A 44 -2.65 -10.65 -3.81
N TRP A 45 -3.53 -10.24 -2.89
CA TRP A 45 -3.61 -8.85 -2.44
C TRP A 45 -2.30 -8.37 -1.84
N PHE A 46 -1.69 -9.17 -0.97
CA PHE A 46 -0.38 -8.89 -0.39
C PHE A 46 0.72 -8.82 -1.45
N LEU A 47 0.75 -9.76 -2.39
CA LEU A 47 1.71 -9.77 -3.50
C LEU A 47 1.62 -8.49 -4.35
N LEU A 48 0.39 -8.08 -4.71
CA LEU A 48 0.19 -6.82 -5.41
C LEU A 48 0.65 -5.66 -4.52
N GLY A 49 0.37 -5.70 -3.21
CA GLY A 49 0.75 -4.68 -2.24
C GLY A 49 2.25 -4.42 -2.23
N SER A 50 2.99 -5.53 -2.20
CA SER A 50 4.43 -5.56 -2.25
C SER A 50 5.03 -5.08 -3.58
N THR A 51 4.23 -4.86 -4.63
CA THR A 51 4.73 -4.18 -5.84
C THR A 51 5.18 -2.75 -5.58
N ALA A 52 4.67 -2.11 -4.52
CA ALA A 52 5.17 -0.82 -4.04
C ALA A 52 6.66 -0.90 -3.62
N PHE A 53 7.13 -2.06 -3.15
CA PHE A 53 8.54 -2.26 -2.79
C PHE A 53 9.44 -2.23 -4.04
N PHE A 54 8.98 -2.82 -5.14
CA PHE A 54 9.71 -2.81 -6.42
C PHE A 54 9.67 -1.46 -7.14
N GLN A 55 8.81 -0.54 -6.70
CA GLN A 55 8.81 0.82 -7.22
C GLN A 55 9.93 1.68 -6.61
N ARG A 56 10.59 1.28 -5.51
CA ARG A 56 11.71 2.07 -4.99
C ARG A 56 12.92 2.05 -5.95
N PHE A 57 13.68 3.14 -6.00
CA PHE A 57 14.87 3.23 -6.86
C PHE A 57 15.98 2.27 -6.42
N TYR A 58 16.16 2.13 -5.11
CA TYR A 58 17.05 1.15 -4.51
C TYR A 58 16.23 -0.03 -4.02
N PHE A 59 16.76 -1.24 -4.22
CA PHE A 59 16.12 -2.46 -3.74
C PHE A 59 16.09 -2.45 -2.21
N ASP A 60 14.90 -2.33 -1.63
CA ASP A 60 14.74 -2.40 -0.18
C ASP A 60 14.86 -3.85 0.28
N LEU A 61 16.08 -4.21 0.70
CA LEU A 61 16.39 -5.58 1.14
C LEU A 61 15.56 -5.98 2.37
N VAL A 62 15.23 -5.04 3.25
CA VAL A 62 14.49 -5.31 4.49
C VAL A 62 13.03 -5.60 4.17
N GLU A 63 12.38 -4.73 3.39
CA GLU A 63 10.99 -4.94 2.95
C GLU A 63 10.87 -6.20 2.09
N PHE A 64 11.87 -6.50 1.24
CA PHE A 64 11.89 -7.73 0.46
C PHE A 64 12.07 -8.99 1.33
N ALA A 65 12.97 -8.97 2.31
CA ALA A 65 13.14 -10.09 3.23
C ALA A 65 11.86 -10.34 4.06
N TYR A 66 11.19 -9.27 4.50
CA TYR A 66 9.88 -9.36 5.14
C TYR A 66 8.84 -9.97 4.20
N PHE A 67 8.76 -9.52 2.95
CA PHE A 67 7.88 -10.08 1.94
C PHE A 67 8.09 -11.59 1.78
N ILE A 68 9.32 -12.05 1.57
CA ILE A 68 9.63 -13.48 1.40
C ILE A 68 9.29 -14.28 2.66
N SER A 69 9.62 -13.77 3.85
CA SER A 69 9.38 -14.48 5.11
C SER A 69 7.90 -14.65 5.45
N VAL A 70 7.01 -13.80 4.91
CA VAL A 70 5.55 -13.93 5.06
C VAL A 70 4.91 -14.70 3.89
N TRP A 71 5.34 -14.41 2.66
CA TRP A 71 4.73 -14.95 1.44
C TRP A 71 5.02 -16.44 1.26
N VAL A 72 6.28 -16.87 1.44
CA VAL A 72 6.68 -18.28 1.20
C VAL A 72 5.99 -19.24 2.18
N PRO A 73 5.98 -19.02 3.51
CA PRO A 73 5.28 -19.93 4.43
C PRO A 73 3.78 -20.00 4.15
N THR A 74 3.16 -18.88 3.78
CA THR A 74 1.73 -18.84 3.45
C THR A 74 1.43 -19.63 2.19
N LEU A 75 2.29 -19.55 1.17
CA LEU A 75 2.16 -20.34 -0.05
C LEU A 75 2.29 -21.84 0.24
N VAL A 76 3.27 -22.25 1.06
CA VAL A 76 3.46 -23.65 1.47
C VAL A 76 2.23 -24.19 2.21
N LEU A 77 1.67 -23.39 3.12
CA LEU A 77 0.44 -23.73 3.84
C LEU A 77 -0.74 -23.95 2.86
N MET A 78 -0.91 -23.04 1.90
CA MET A 78 -1.96 -23.13 0.89
C MET A 78 -1.82 -24.37 0.01
N ILE A 79 -0.61 -24.67 -0.47
CA ILE A 79 -0.32 -25.88 -1.26
C ILE A 79 -0.66 -27.13 -0.44
N THR A 80 -0.32 -27.14 0.85
CA THR A 80 -0.63 -28.24 1.76
C THR A 80 -2.14 -28.45 1.89
N PHE A 81 -2.92 -27.38 2.06
CA PHE A 81 -4.38 -27.49 2.10
C PHE A 81 -4.98 -28.01 0.80
N ILE A 82 -4.52 -27.53 -0.34
CA ILE A 82 -4.96 -28.02 -1.66
C ILE A 82 -4.64 -29.51 -1.80
N PHE A 83 -3.44 -29.94 -1.42
CA PHE A 83 -3.01 -31.33 -1.47
C PHE A 83 -3.88 -32.23 -0.59
N LEU A 84 -4.16 -31.82 0.65
CA LEU A 84 -5.01 -32.58 1.58
C LEU A 84 -6.43 -32.77 1.04
N ILE A 85 -7.03 -31.73 0.45
CA ILE A 85 -8.36 -31.83 -0.19
C ILE A 85 -8.32 -32.77 -1.39
N LYS A 86 -7.31 -32.64 -2.27
CA LYS A 86 -7.18 -33.48 -3.47
C LYS A 86 -7.02 -34.95 -3.11
N LYS A 87 -6.26 -35.26 -2.06
CA LYS A 87 -6.10 -36.62 -1.55
C LYS A 87 -7.37 -37.16 -0.87
N GLY A 88 -8.38 -36.31 -0.68
CA GLY A 88 -9.61 -36.67 0.03
C GLY A 88 -9.37 -37.02 1.49
N TRP A 89 -8.29 -36.49 2.09
CA TRP A 89 -7.90 -36.83 3.44
C TRP A 89 -8.88 -36.20 4.43
N ILE A 90 -9.73 -37.03 5.02
CA ILE A 90 -10.67 -36.65 6.07
C ILE A 90 -10.50 -37.66 7.21
N PRO A 91 -10.20 -37.21 8.45
CA PRO A 91 -10.08 -38.10 9.59
C PRO A 91 -11.37 -38.88 9.82
N ARG A 92 -11.29 -40.15 10.24
CA ARG A 92 -12.50 -40.97 10.43
C ARG A 92 -13.36 -40.53 11.62
N ASN A 93 -12.75 -39.94 12.65
CA ASN A 93 -13.43 -39.51 13.87
C ASN A 93 -14.12 -38.14 13.67
N LEU A 94 -15.41 -38.06 13.98
CA LEU A 94 -16.23 -36.84 13.91
C LEU A 94 -15.65 -35.68 14.72
N ILE A 95 -15.25 -35.94 15.97
CA ILE A 95 -14.68 -34.91 16.86
C ILE A 95 -13.39 -34.36 16.24
N LEU A 96 -12.55 -35.24 15.71
CA LEU A 96 -11.29 -34.84 15.07
C LEU A 96 -11.53 -34.02 13.78
N GLN A 97 -12.58 -34.32 13.01
CA GLN A 97 -12.96 -33.51 11.84
C GLN A 97 -13.37 -32.09 12.23
N VAL A 98 -14.16 -31.96 13.30
CA VAL A 98 -14.59 -30.66 13.82
C VAL A 98 -13.40 -29.85 14.33
N VAL A 99 -12.54 -30.46 15.16
CA VAL A 99 -11.34 -29.80 15.72
C VAL A 99 -10.40 -29.30 14.61
N ILE A 100 -10.08 -30.15 13.63
CA ILE A 100 -9.19 -29.76 12.52
C ILE A 100 -9.80 -28.62 11.70
N THR A 101 -11.12 -28.63 11.50
CA THR A 101 -11.80 -27.58 10.73
C THR A 101 -11.77 -26.24 11.46
N ILE A 102 -11.98 -26.25 12.78
CA ILE A 102 -11.82 -25.04 13.61
C ILE A 102 -10.39 -24.51 13.51
N ILE A 103 -9.38 -25.37 13.60
CA ILE A 103 -7.97 -24.97 13.46
C ILE A 103 -7.70 -24.35 12.09
N ILE A 104 -8.16 -24.98 11.00
CA ILE A 104 -7.99 -24.46 9.64
C ILE A 104 -8.66 -23.09 9.49
N LEU A 105 -9.86 -22.92 10.04
CA LEU A 105 -10.57 -21.63 10.01
C LEU A 105 -9.79 -20.56 10.76
N ILE A 106 -9.35 -20.84 11.99
CA ILE A 106 -8.57 -19.89 12.79
C ILE A 106 -7.30 -19.49 12.04
N VAL A 107 -6.51 -20.47 11.59
CA VAL A 107 -5.26 -20.21 10.87
C VAL A 107 -5.53 -19.41 9.59
N SER A 108 -6.53 -19.79 8.79
CA SER A 108 -6.84 -19.10 7.54
C SER A 108 -7.30 -17.67 7.76
N ILE A 109 -8.13 -17.41 8.77
CA ILE A 109 -8.59 -16.07 9.13
C ILE A 109 -7.43 -15.23 9.67
N SER A 110 -6.63 -15.77 10.61
CA SER A 110 -5.49 -15.06 11.20
C SER A 110 -4.46 -14.69 10.15
N VAL A 111 -4.05 -15.63 9.29
CA VAL A 111 -3.09 -15.38 8.21
C VAL A 111 -3.65 -14.38 7.21
N SER A 112 -4.90 -14.55 6.76
CA SER A 112 -5.49 -13.61 5.80
C SER A 112 -5.61 -12.20 6.38
N THR A 113 -6.01 -12.07 7.64
CA THR A 113 -6.09 -10.78 8.34
C THR A 113 -4.72 -10.13 8.44
N ALA A 114 -3.68 -10.89 8.77
CA ALA A 114 -2.31 -10.40 8.83
C ALA A 114 -1.85 -9.91 7.44
N LEU A 115 -2.11 -10.68 6.38
CA LEU A 115 -1.76 -10.29 5.00
C LEU A 115 -2.46 -9.00 4.58
N PHE A 116 -3.77 -8.88 4.82
CA PHE A 116 -4.51 -7.66 4.49
C PHE A 116 -4.00 -6.44 5.27
N LYS A 117 -3.76 -6.58 6.59
CA LYS A 117 -3.28 -5.47 7.44
C LYS A 117 -1.88 -5.02 7.08
N ASN A 118 -0.99 -5.94 6.71
CA ASN A 118 0.40 -5.63 6.37
C ASN A 118 0.60 -5.26 4.90
N THR A 119 -0.47 -5.21 4.10
CA THR A 119 -0.39 -4.75 2.72
C THR A 119 -0.25 -3.22 2.67
N THR A 120 0.87 -2.73 2.15
CA THR A 120 1.09 -1.30 1.95
C THR A 120 0.23 -0.76 0.81
N LEU A 121 -0.62 0.24 1.10
CA LEU A 121 -1.42 0.93 0.08
C LEU A 121 -0.70 2.16 -0.51
N TYR A 122 0.24 2.72 0.24
CA TYR A 122 0.97 3.93 -0.13
C TYR A 122 1.96 3.67 -1.25
N GLY A 123 2.02 4.60 -2.21
CA GLY A 123 2.93 4.56 -3.35
C GLY A 123 2.44 3.73 -4.54
N TRP A 124 1.59 2.75 -4.29
CA TRP A 124 0.76 2.11 -5.32
C TRP A 124 -0.60 2.82 -5.44
N ILE A 125 -1.54 2.55 -4.52
CA ILE A 125 -2.94 3.00 -4.66
C ILE A 125 -3.07 4.43 -4.17
N ILE A 126 -2.53 4.70 -2.98
CA ILE A 126 -2.59 5.99 -2.33
C ILE A 126 -1.30 6.73 -2.62
N LYS A 127 -1.42 7.88 -3.29
CA LYS A 127 -0.27 8.77 -3.52
C LYS A 127 0.16 9.39 -2.21
N GLN A 128 1.45 9.31 -1.89
CA GLN A 128 2.01 9.98 -0.72
C GLN A 128 2.65 11.29 -1.17
N THR A 129 2.01 12.41 -0.86
CA THR A 129 2.53 13.75 -1.17
C THR A 129 3.09 14.39 0.08
N ARG A 130 4.29 14.93 -0.03
CA ARG A 130 4.93 15.78 0.98
C ARG A 130 4.98 17.20 0.44
N ILE A 131 4.59 18.17 1.24
CA ILE A 131 4.46 19.56 0.84
C ILE A 131 5.40 20.39 1.71
N ASP A 132 6.09 21.33 1.09
CA ASP A 132 6.95 22.32 1.75
C ASP A 132 6.13 23.39 2.48
N TYR A 133 6.79 24.24 3.27
CA TYR A 133 6.17 25.43 3.85
C TYR A 133 5.66 26.39 2.76
N VAL A 134 4.60 27.13 3.11
CA VAL A 134 4.17 28.29 2.31
C VAL A 134 5.27 29.33 2.36
N GLN A 135 5.68 29.78 1.19
CA GLN A 135 6.65 30.83 0.99
C GLN A 135 6.03 31.91 0.11
N VAL A 136 6.57 33.13 0.17
CA VAL A 136 6.15 34.24 -0.67
C VAL A 136 7.31 34.60 -1.60
N THR A 137 7.02 34.94 -2.85
CA THR A 137 8.03 35.46 -3.77
C THR A 137 8.63 36.77 -3.25
N ASP A 138 9.85 37.07 -3.68
CA ASP A 138 10.57 38.29 -3.29
C ASP A 138 9.85 39.58 -3.71
N ASP A 139 9.08 39.54 -4.79
CA ASP A 139 8.19 40.62 -5.24
C ASP A 139 6.81 40.65 -4.55
N GLY A 140 6.52 39.69 -3.67
CA GLY A 140 5.27 39.63 -2.91
C GLY A 140 4.02 39.23 -3.71
N LYS A 141 4.15 38.90 -5.01
CA LYS A 141 2.99 38.63 -5.88
C LYS A 141 2.38 37.26 -5.69
N TYR A 142 3.19 36.26 -5.33
CA TYR A 142 2.76 34.87 -5.27
C TYR A 142 3.13 34.20 -3.95
N GLU A 143 2.19 33.44 -3.40
CA GLU A 143 2.46 32.39 -2.42
C GLU A 143 2.78 31.08 -3.15
N TYR A 144 3.75 30.30 -2.67
CA TYR A 144 4.14 29.06 -3.32
C TYR A 144 4.58 27.96 -2.35
N GLN A 145 4.43 26.71 -2.80
CA GLN A 145 4.84 25.50 -2.10
C GLN A 145 5.34 24.44 -3.08
N LEU A 146 6.38 23.69 -2.70
CA LEU A 146 6.82 22.51 -3.44
C LEU A 146 6.12 21.26 -2.93
N ALA A 147 5.41 20.56 -3.80
CA ALA A 147 4.80 19.27 -3.53
C ALA A 147 5.59 18.15 -4.21
N LEU A 148 6.11 17.21 -3.42
CA LEU A 148 6.80 16.00 -3.85
C LEU A 148 5.88 14.80 -3.64
N THR A 149 5.46 14.14 -4.72
CA THR A 149 4.61 12.95 -4.64
C THR A 149 5.43 11.69 -4.89
N ASN A 150 5.15 10.64 -4.11
CA ASN A 150 5.75 9.31 -4.20
C ASN A 150 7.29 9.36 -4.20
N LEU A 151 7.85 10.18 -3.30
CA LEU A 151 9.29 10.33 -3.15
C LEU A 151 9.97 8.96 -2.97
N PHE A 152 11.17 8.80 -3.53
CA PHE A 152 11.95 7.55 -3.59
C PHE A 152 11.37 6.42 -4.45
N GLN A 153 10.24 6.64 -5.13
CA GLN A 153 9.62 5.67 -6.04
C GLN A 153 9.78 6.06 -7.51
N ARG A 154 9.75 5.07 -8.42
CA ARG A 154 9.88 5.25 -9.87
C ARG A 154 8.82 6.18 -10.47
N ASN A 155 7.63 6.20 -9.87
CA ASN A 155 6.53 7.09 -10.23
C ASN A 155 6.56 8.43 -9.49
N SER A 156 7.67 8.81 -8.86
CA SER A 156 7.84 10.10 -8.20
C SER A 156 7.72 11.27 -9.17
N TYR A 157 7.16 12.38 -8.71
CA TYR A 157 7.13 13.64 -9.45
C TYR A 157 7.05 14.84 -8.49
N ALA A 158 7.42 16.02 -8.99
CA ALA A 158 7.35 17.28 -8.26
C ALA A 158 6.39 18.26 -8.95
N ARG A 159 5.68 19.05 -8.15
CA ARG A 159 4.79 20.12 -8.58
C ARG A 159 5.03 21.34 -7.72
N LEU A 160 5.06 22.51 -8.35
CA LEU A 160 5.01 23.79 -7.67
C LEU A 160 3.53 24.20 -7.61
N LEU A 161 3.02 24.38 -6.40
CA LEU A 161 1.72 24.96 -6.12
C LEU A 161 1.95 26.46 -5.96
N VAL A 162 1.21 27.29 -6.67
CA VAL A 162 1.33 28.75 -6.61
C VAL A 162 -0.05 29.35 -6.49
N THR A 163 -0.21 30.33 -5.61
CA THR A 163 -1.44 31.11 -5.42
C THR A 163 -1.11 32.58 -5.64
N ASP A 164 -1.88 33.25 -6.49
CA ASP A 164 -1.78 34.70 -6.66
C ASP A 164 -2.33 35.40 -5.41
N VAL A 165 -1.51 36.24 -4.78
CA VAL A 165 -1.89 36.90 -3.52
C VAL A 165 -3.02 37.91 -3.72
N SER A 166 -3.15 38.47 -4.93
CA SER A 166 -4.13 39.51 -5.24
C SER A 166 -5.48 38.95 -5.66
N THR A 167 -5.50 37.82 -6.37
CA THR A 167 -6.73 37.22 -6.90
C THR A 167 -7.15 35.93 -6.21
N ASP A 168 -6.28 35.33 -5.38
CA ASP A 168 -6.46 34.00 -4.79
C ASP A 168 -6.55 32.87 -5.85
N ASP A 169 -6.06 33.14 -7.07
CA ASP A 169 -6.06 32.14 -8.14
C ASP A 169 -4.94 31.12 -7.94
N GLU A 170 -5.32 29.84 -7.86
CA GLU A 170 -4.37 28.73 -7.72
C GLU A 170 -3.90 28.19 -9.09
N MET A 171 -2.60 27.88 -9.18
CA MET A 171 -2.01 27.18 -10.31
C MET A 171 -1.01 26.11 -9.89
N ILE A 172 -0.94 25.06 -10.70
CA ILE A 172 -0.06 23.92 -10.49
C ILE A 172 0.90 23.82 -11.67
N ILE A 173 2.20 23.94 -11.40
CA ILE A 173 3.25 23.89 -12.41
C ILE A 173 4.09 22.63 -12.20
N PRO A 174 4.16 21.70 -13.18
CA PRO A 174 4.97 20.50 -13.05
C PRO A 174 6.46 20.85 -13.14
N ILE A 175 7.24 20.46 -12.12
CA ILE A 175 8.69 20.68 -12.08
C ILE A 175 9.39 19.33 -12.25
N LYS A 176 10.28 19.22 -13.24
CA LYS A 176 11.03 17.99 -13.50
C LYS A 176 12.29 17.92 -12.64
N ILE A 177 12.16 17.93 -11.31
CA ILE A 177 13.31 17.74 -10.38
C ILE A 177 13.81 16.30 -10.50
N ARG A 178 15.13 16.06 -10.39
CA ARG A 178 15.67 14.69 -10.34
C ARG A 178 15.42 14.08 -8.97
N THR A 179 14.19 13.68 -8.71
CA THR A 179 13.73 13.06 -7.46
C THR A 179 14.49 11.78 -7.08
N LYS A 180 15.17 11.14 -8.04
CA LYS A 180 16.01 9.95 -7.81
C LYS A 180 17.31 10.26 -7.07
N GLU A 181 17.81 11.49 -7.19
CA GLU A 181 19.04 11.96 -6.56
C GLU A 181 18.79 12.48 -5.13
N ILE A 182 17.52 12.52 -4.70
CA ILE A 182 17.16 12.86 -3.33
C ILE A 182 17.42 11.62 -2.46
N SER A 183 18.43 11.69 -1.59
CA SER A 183 18.80 10.62 -0.66
C SER A 183 18.01 10.67 0.65
N GLY A 184 17.55 11.86 1.02
CA GLY A 184 16.74 12.13 2.20
C GLY A 184 16.19 13.55 2.14
N ILE A 185 15.10 13.79 2.85
CA ILE A 185 14.58 15.14 3.05
C ILE A 185 14.57 15.43 4.54
N THR A 186 15.08 16.59 4.92
CA THR A 186 14.90 17.09 6.28
C THR A 186 13.45 17.57 6.36
N VAL A 187 12.63 16.81 7.10
CA VAL A 187 11.25 17.20 7.36
C VAL A 187 11.25 18.01 8.66
N PRO A 188 10.66 19.21 8.66
CA PRO A 188 10.42 19.92 9.90
C PRO A 188 9.52 19.09 10.83
N SER A 189 9.80 19.11 12.13
CA SER A 189 8.99 18.41 13.13
C SER A 189 7.53 18.91 13.12
N LYS A 190 6.58 18.05 13.51
CA LYS A 190 5.11 18.25 13.48
C LYS A 190 4.55 19.48 14.20
N THR A 191 5.38 20.28 14.86
CA THR A 191 4.98 21.59 15.36
C THR A 191 4.99 22.57 14.19
N VAL A 192 3.95 22.48 13.35
CA VAL A 192 3.53 23.57 12.48
C VAL A 192 3.24 24.75 13.42
N PRO A 193 4.01 25.85 13.40
CA PRO A 193 3.57 27.05 14.08
C PRO A 193 2.24 27.42 13.45
N LYS A 194 1.20 27.59 14.29
CA LYS A 194 0.02 28.33 13.86
C LYS A 194 0.52 29.66 13.29
N ARG A 195 -0.22 30.14 12.28
CA ARG A 195 -0.16 31.37 11.46
C ARG A 195 0.41 32.67 12.05
N GLU A 196 0.93 32.69 13.28
CA GLU A 196 1.40 33.84 14.05
C GLU A 196 2.94 33.94 14.13
N GLU A 197 3.69 32.88 13.78
CA GLU A 197 5.16 32.95 13.74
C GLU A 197 5.68 32.59 12.34
N PRO A 198 6.49 33.45 11.69
CA PRO A 198 7.10 33.12 10.40
C PRO A 198 7.97 31.86 10.60
N PRO A 199 7.83 30.81 9.77
CA PRO A 199 8.69 29.65 9.89
C PRO A 199 10.14 30.10 9.75
N LEU A 200 11.00 29.67 10.68
CA LEU A 200 12.44 29.89 10.58
C LEU A 200 12.88 29.49 9.15
N PRO A 201 13.47 30.40 8.36
CA PRO A 201 13.77 30.19 6.94
C PRO A 201 14.85 29.13 6.67
N SER A 202 15.27 28.39 7.69
CA SER A 202 16.41 27.49 7.67
C SER A 202 16.11 26.08 7.15
N PHE A 203 14.91 25.76 6.66
CA PHE A 203 14.58 24.40 6.17
C PHE A 203 13.67 24.34 4.93
N VAL A 204 13.59 25.40 4.13
CA VAL A 204 12.79 25.40 2.88
C VAL A 204 13.43 24.54 1.79
N TRP A 205 12.66 23.83 0.98
CA TRP A 205 13.16 22.93 -0.08
C TRP A 205 13.47 23.64 -1.39
N CYS A 206 12.85 24.79 -1.63
CA CYS A 206 13.08 25.62 -2.81
C CYS A 206 12.86 27.09 -2.52
N THR A 207 13.39 27.95 -3.40
CA THR A 207 13.07 29.36 -3.49
C THR A 207 12.53 29.70 -4.87
N LEU A 208 11.70 30.74 -4.96
CA LEU A 208 11.14 31.27 -6.20
C LEU A 208 11.31 32.78 -6.22
N ASN A 209 12.19 33.27 -7.08
CA ASN A 209 12.56 34.69 -7.15
C ASN A 209 12.12 35.29 -8.49
N ALA A 210 11.66 36.53 -8.48
CA ALA A 210 11.31 37.27 -9.68
C ALA A 210 12.54 37.47 -10.58
N THR A 211 12.31 37.51 -11.89
CA THR A 211 13.34 37.88 -12.88
C THR A 211 13.08 39.29 -13.41
N ASP A 212 13.96 39.76 -14.30
CA ASP A 212 13.79 41.00 -15.07
C ASP A 212 12.59 40.95 -16.03
N LYS A 213 12.10 39.75 -16.36
CA LYS A 213 10.96 39.53 -17.25
C LYS A 213 9.69 39.27 -16.46
N GLU A 214 8.63 39.95 -16.87
CA GLU A 214 7.30 39.75 -16.29
C GLU A 214 6.83 38.30 -16.47
N ALA A 215 6.11 37.77 -15.46
CA ALA A 215 5.61 36.40 -15.39
C ALA A 215 6.68 35.30 -15.50
N ILE A 216 7.97 35.64 -15.41
CA ILE A 216 9.08 34.69 -15.39
C ILE A 216 9.78 34.73 -14.04
N TYR A 217 9.87 33.57 -13.40
CA TYR A 217 10.48 33.39 -12.08
C TYR A 217 11.59 32.35 -12.13
N MET A 218 12.60 32.54 -11.30
CA MET A 218 13.69 31.60 -11.10
C MET A 218 13.36 30.70 -9.92
N PHE A 219 13.04 29.43 -10.19
CA PHE A 219 12.91 28.41 -9.16
C PHE A 219 14.28 27.77 -8.90
N THR A 220 14.69 27.71 -7.65
CA THR A 220 15.97 27.11 -7.24
C THR A 220 15.74 26.14 -6.10
N THR A 221 16.21 24.89 -6.23
CA THR A 221 16.16 23.92 -5.10
C THR A 221 17.22 24.26 -4.07
N THR A 222 16.97 23.99 -2.80
CA THR A 222 17.96 24.21 -1.72
C THR A 222 18.70 22.92 -1.35
N LYS A 223 19.77 23.08 -0.56
CA LYS A 223 20.50 21.98 0.07
C LYS A 223 19.66 21.12 1.01
N TYR A 224 18.50 21.61 1.47
CA TYR A 224 17.60 20.87 2.35
C TYR A 224 16.73 19.86 1.60
N LEU A 225 16.57 20.07 0.30
CA LEU A 225 15.94 19.11 -0.60
C LEU A 225 16.94 18.06 -1.09
N LYS A 226 18.12 18.50 -1.55
CA LYS A 226 19.22 17.65 -2.03
C LYS A 226 20.51 18.44 -2.16
N GLU A 227 21.64 17.73 -2.19
CA GLU A 227 22.97 18.34 -2.32
C GLU A 227 23.17 19.05 -3.67
N SER A 228 22.69 18.47 -4.77
CA SER A 228 22.81 19.05 -6.11
C SER A 228 21.73 20.10 -6.37
N ILE A 229 22.08 21.38 -6.32
CA ILE A 229 21.15 22.48 -6.62
C ILE A 229 20.71 22.40 -8.09
N GLU A 230 19.40 22.49 -8.33
CA GLU A 230 18.80 22.60 -9.66
C GLU A 230 18.06 23.93 -9.80
N MET A 231 18.16 24.51 -10.99
CA MET A 231 17.49 25.77 -11.33
C MET A 231 16.52 25.57 -12.49
N PHE A 232 15.40 26.29 -12.45
CA PHE A 232 14.35 26.24 -13.45
C PHE A 232 13.79 27.64 -13.71
N GLU A 233 13.63 27.98 -14.98
CA GLU A 233 12.83 29.11 -15.41
C GLU A 233 11.35 28.71 -15.39
N ILE A 234 10.55 29.39 -14.58
CA ILE A 234 9.11 29.19 -14.44
C ILE A 234 8.40 30.29 -15.19
N ASN A 235 7.61 29.93 -16.19
CA ASN A 235 6.70 30.86 -16.85
C ASN A 235 5.30 30.67 -16.27
N MET A 236 4.80 31.69 -15.55
CA MET A 236 3.52 31.66 -14.84
C MET A 236 2.35 31.55 -15.81
N ASP A 237 2.33 32.35 -16.88
CA ASP A 237 1.26 32.37 -17.88
C ASP A 237 1.08 31.02 -18.57
N LYS A 238 2.21 30.42 -18.99
CA LYS A 238 2.24 29.13 -19.69
C LYS A 238 2.15 27.95 -18.75
N LYS A 239 2.23 28.17 -17.43
CA LYS A 239 2.28 27.14 -16.38
C LYS A 239 3.33 26.06 -16.69
N LYS A 240 4.51 26.50 -17.13
CA LYS A 240 5.60 25.61 -17.59
C LYS A 240 6.92 25.94 -16.91
N ALA A 241 7.67 24.89 -16.60
CA ALA A 241 9.02 24.97 -16.09
C ALA A 241 10.04 24.48 -17.14
N LYS A 242 11.12 25.23 -17.32
CA LYS A 242 12.26 24.86 -18.16
C LYS A 242 13.50 24.81 -17.29
N ARG A 243 14.17 23.64 -17.25
CA ARG A 243 15.43 23.49 -16.51
C ARG A 243 16.50 24.39 -17.12
N ILE A 244 17.24 25.08 -16.27
CA ILE A 244 18.46 25.80 -16.60
C ILE A 244 19.61 24.91 -16.13
N ASN A 245 20.56 24.64 -17.03
CA ASN A 245 21.71 23.79 -16.73
C ASN A 245 22.62 24.43 -15.68
#